data_AF-A0A7C3Z095-F1
#
_entry.id   AF-A0A7C3Z095-F1
#
_cell.length_a   1.000
_cell.length_b   1.000
_cell.length_c   1.000
_cell.angle_alpha   90.00
_cell.angle_beta   90.00
_cell.angle_gamma   90.00
#
_symmetry.space_group_name_H-M   'P 1'
#
loop_
_entity.id
_entity.type
_entity.pdbx_description
1 polymer ?
#
loop_
_entity_poly.entity_id
_entity_poly.type
_entity_poly.pdbx_seq_one_letter_code
_entity_poly.pdbx_strand_id
1 'polypeptide(L)' 'MARLSARETMDFYLKEALGLVEHQLKKYTELTRGEKNQSLKDIYGRVAAARREALEQLKRLMKDLALGTD' A
#
# COMPACT_ATOMS: atom_id res chain seq x y z
N MET A 1 -16.46 18.13 17.03
CA MET A 1 -15.98 17.12 16.05
C MET A 1 -17.11 16.15 15.78
N ALA A 2 -17.56 16.01 14.54
CA ALA A 2 -18.58 15.00 14.20
C ALA A 2 -17.97 13.59 14.33
N ARG A 3 -18.72 12.64 14.90
CA ARG A 3 -18.29 11.24 14.99
C ARG A 3 -18.51 10.58 13.63
N LEU A 4 -17.43 10.12 13.01
CA LEU A 4 -17.50 9.35 11.78
C LEU A 4 -18.27 8.04 12.02
N SER A 5 -19.06 7.62 11.04
CA SER A 5 -19.61 6.26 10.98
C SER A 5 -18.49 5.23 10.88
N ALA A 6 -18.82 3.96 11.14
CA ALA A 6 -17.87 2.86 10.97
C ALA A 6 -17.34 2.79 9.53
N ARG A 7 -18.19 3.07 8.53
CA ARG A 7 -17.81 3.09 7.11
C ARG A 7 -16.84 4.23 6.79
N GLU A 8 -17.12 5.44 7.25
CA GLU A 8 -16.23 6.59 7.04
C GLU A 8 -14.89 6.41 7.74
N THR A 9 -14.91 5.78 8.93
CA THR A 9 -13.70 5.44 9.68
C THR A 9 -12.85 4.42 8.92
N MET A 10 -13.49 3.39 8.36
CA MET A 10 -12.81 2.35 7.56
C MET A 10 -12.25 2.91 6.25
N ASP A 11 -13.01 3.75 5.54
CA ASP A 11 -12.53 4.44 4.33
C ASP A 11 -11.32 5.34 4.62
N PHE A 12 -11.35 6.08 5.73
CA PHE A 12 -10.21 6.90 6.18
C PHE A 12 -8.95 6.05 6.38
N TYR A 13 -9.02 4.97 7.17
CA TYR A 13 -7.85 4.13 7.44
C TYR A 13 -7.35 3.38 6.20
N LEU A 14 -8.25 2.99 5.28
CA LEU A 14 -7.85 2.37 4.01
C LEU A 14 -7.08 3.34 3.11
N LYS A 15 -7.49 4.62 3.07
CA LYS A 15 -6.77 5.67 2.33
C LYS A 15 -5.39 5.94 2.93
N GLU A 16 -5.28 6.01 4.25
CA GLU A 16 -3.99 6.15 4.94
C GLU A 16 -3.06 4.97 4.65
N ALA A 17 -3.60 3.74 4.73
CA ALA A 17 -2.85 2.53 4.40
C ALA A 17 -2.39 2.51 2.94
N LEU A 18 -3.25 2.94 2.02
CA LEU A 18 -2.91 3.05 0.60
C LEU A 18 -1.73 4.00 0.39
N GLY A 19 -1.80 5.22 0.94
CA GLY A 19 -0.74 6.21 0.82
C GLY A 19 0.59 5.73 1.41
N LEU A 20 0.55 5.04 2.56
CA LEU A 20 1.75 4.47 3.17
C LEU A 20 2.38 3.38 2.30
N VAL A 21 1.58 2.47 1.75
CA VAL A 21 2.08 1.38 0.90
C VAL A 21 2.64 1.93 -0.42
N GLU A 22 1.99 2.92 -1.03
CA GLU A 22 2.49 3.60 -2.23
C GLU A 22 3.84 4.29 -1.97
N HIS A 23 3.95 5.01 -0.84
CA HIS A 23 5.20 5.65 -0.44
C HIS A 23 6.32 4.62 -0.25
N GLN A 24 6.04 3.52 0.45
CA GLN A 24 7.01 2.45 0.66
C GLN A 24 7.41 1.77 -0.66
N LEU A 25 6.45 1.46 -1.54
CA LEU A 25 6.72 0.89 -2.85
C LEU A 25 7.66 1.78 -3.67
N LYS A 26 7.38 3.10 -3.71
CA LYS A 26 8.24 4.08 -4.38
C LYS A 26 9.65 4.07 -3.79
N LYS A 27 9.77 4.18 -2.46
CA LYS A 27 11.06 4.20 -1.76
C LYS A 27 11.89 2.94 -2.04
N TYR A 28 11.31 1.75 -1.93
CA TYR A 28 12.05 0.51 -2.18
C TYR A 28 12.37 0.31 -3.66
N THR A 29 11.55 0.81 -4.58
CA THR A 29 11.86 0.81 -6.02
C THR A 29 13.06 1.71 -6.33
N GLU A 30 13.11 2.90 -5.72
CA GLU A 30 14.23 3.85 -5.84
C GLU A 30 15.52 3.26 -5.25
N LEU A 31 15.45 2.66 -4.06
CA LEU A 31 16.58 1.97 -3.42
C LEU A 31 17.08 0.80 -4.31
N THR A 32 16.19 -0.03 -4.85
CA THR A 32 16.56 -1.14 -5.74
C THR A 32 17.27 -0.63 -7.01
N ARG A 33 16.86 0.53 -7.55
CA ARG A 33 17.47 1.12 -8.75
C ARG A 33 18.85 1.72 -8.47
N GLY A 34 19.03 2.35 -7.31
CA GLY A 34 20.28 3.01 -6.92
C GLY A 34 21.33 2.08 -6.31
N GLU A 35 20.94 0.89 -5.86
CA GLU A 35 21.83 -0.04 -5.16
C GLU A 35 22.79 -0.78 -6.11
N LYS A 36 24.06 -0.81 -5.73
CA LYS A 36 25.14 -1.50 -6.45
C LYS A 36 25.44 -2.88 -5.84
N ASN A 37 25.19 -3.07 -4.55
CA ASN A 37 25.33 -4.35 -3.88
C ASN A 37 24.18 -5.28 -4.28
N GLN A 38 24.51 -6.39 -4.95
CA GLN A 38 23.51 -7.32 -5.48
C GLN A 38 22.58 -7.89 -4.40
N SER A 39 23.13 -8.28 -3.24
CA SER A 39 22.34 -8.84 -2.13
C SER A 39 21.33 -7.83 -1.57
N LEU A 40 21.74 -6.57 -1.40
CA LEU A 40 20.84 -5.50 -0.96
C LEU A 40 19.79 -5.17 -2.02
N LYS A 41 20.18 -5.15 -3.29
CA LYS A 41 19.27 -4.96 -4.41
C LYS A 41 18.18 -6.04 -4.46
N ASP A 42 18.54 -7.29 -4.23
CA ASP A 42 17.60 -8.42 -4.18
C ASP A 42 16.67 -8.34 -2.96
N ILE A 43 17.17 -7.86 -1.81
CA ILE A 43 16.34 -7.59 -0.62
C ILE A 43 15.33 -6.47 -0.93
N TYR A 44 15.78 -5.32 -1.42
CA TYR A 44 14.90 -4.20 -1.75
C TYR A 44 13.87 -4.57 -2.82
N GLY A 45 14.29 -5.36 -3.83
CA GLY A 45 13.41 -5.85 -4.88
C GLY A 45 12.29 -6.74 -4.34
N ARG A 46 12.61 -7.66 -3.43
CA ARG A 46 11.60 -8.50 -2.75
C ARG A 46 10.64 -7.67 -1.90
N VAL A 47 11.14 -6.67 -1.18
CA VAL A 47 10.27 -5.77 -0.41
C VAL A 47 9.37 -4.95 -1.33
N ALA A 48 9.89 -4.41 -2.43
CA ALA A 48 9.10 -3.69 -3.43
C ALA A 48 8.01 -4.58 -4.05
N ALA A 49 8.32 -5.84 -4.36
CA ALA A 49 7.33 -6.81 -4.85
C ALA A 49 6.20 -7.04 -3.83
N ALA A 50 6.55 -7.28 -2.56
CA ALA A 50 5.56 -7.45 -1.49
C ALA A 50 4.68 -6.19 -1.29
N ARG A 51 5.26 -4.98 -1.41
CA ARG A 51 4.47 -3.73 -1.34
C ARG A 51 3.54 -3.56 -2.53
N ARG A 52 3.94 -4.00 -3.72
CA ARG A 52 3.07 -4.01 -4.91
C ARG A 52 1.89 -4.96 -4.70
N GLU A 53 2.11 -6.15 -4.19
CA GLU A 53 1.03 -7.10 -3.89
C GLU A 53 0.05 -6.54 -2.84
N ALA A 54 0.58 -5.95 -1.76
CA ALA A 54 -0.23 -5.29 -0.75
C ALA A 54 -1.06 -4.12 -1.33
N LEU A 55 -0.46 -3.33 -2.24
CA LEU A 55 -1.15 -2.23 -2.92
C LEU A 55 -2.35 -2.73 -3.73
N GLU A 56 -2.18 -3.82 -4.48
CA GLU A 56 -3.26 -4.41 -5.26
C GLU A 56 -4.34 -5.04 -4.38
N GLN A 57 -3.98 -5.63 -3.25
CA GLN A 57 -4.97 -6.11 -2.26
C GLN A 57 -5.77 -4.96 -1.64
N LEU A 58 -5.12 -3.86 -1.26
CA LEU A 58 -5.78 -2.67 -0.71
C LEU A 58 -6.75 -2.05 -1.73
N LYS A 59 -6.33 -1.89 -2.99
CA LYS A 59 -7.20 -1.38 -4.06
C LYS A 59 -8.43 -2.25 -4.29
N ARG A 60 -8.27 -3.59 -4.24
CA ARG A 60 -9.40 -4.52 -4.31
C ARG A 60 -10.36 -4.34 -3.14
N LEU A 61 -9.83 -4.33 -1.92
CA LEU A 61 -10.65 -4.13 -0.71
C LEU A 61 -11.41 -2.79 -0.75
N MET A 62 -10.76 -1.71 -1.18
CA MET A 62 -11.42 -0.41 -1.33
C MET A 62 -12.50 -0.43 -2.41
N LYS A 63 -12.28 -1.14 -3.51
CA LYS A 63 -13.30 -1.33 -4.56
C LYS A 63 -14.50 -2.10 -4.04
N ASP A 64 -14.27 -3.18 -3.30
CA ASP A 64 -15.34 -4.00 -2.72
C ASP A 64 -16.16 -3.18 -1.69
N LEU A 65 -15.49 -2.39 -0.84
CA LEU A 65 -16.14 -1.47 0.09
C LEU A 65 -16.94 -0.36 -0.62
N ALA A 66 -16.48 0.11 -1.77
CA ALA A 66 -17.17 1.13 -2.57
C ALA A 66 -18.41 0.58 -3.28
N LEU A 67 -18.33 -0.66 -3.78
CA LEU A 67 -19.44 -1.34 -4.45
C LEU A 67 -20.55 -1.76 -3.49
N GLY A 68 -20.30 -1.73 -2.17
CA GLY A 68 -21.27 -2.14 -1.17
C GLY A 68 -21.49 -3.64 -1.27
N THR A 69 -20.63 -4.41 -0.61
CA THR A 69 -21.07 -5.74 -0.18
C THR A 69 -22.20 -5.51 0.83
N ASP A 70 -23.43 -5.75 0.38
CA ASP A 70 -24.62 -5.96 1.22
C ASP A 70 -24.32 -6.93 2.39
#